data_AF-A0A538K5P1-F1
#
_entry.id   AF-A0A538K5P1-F1
#
_cell.length_a   1.000
_cell.length_b   1.000
_cell.length_c   1.000
_cell.angle_alpha   90.00
_cell.angle_beta   90.00
_cell.angle_gamma   90.00
#
_symmetry.space_group_name_H-M   'P 1'
#
loop_
_entity.id
_entity.type
_entity.pdbx_description
1 polymer ?
#
loop_
_entity_poly.entity_id
_entity_poly.type
_entity_poly.pdbx_seq_one_letter_code
_entity_poly.pdbx_strand_id
1 'polypeptide(L)'
;MERSALVVLGSSRRHRSGAYRISAACRRVVAHAARLAERLEPQLVVFSGWAPDGGSSEAEQMRALWRHPDGELILEETASTTAENAARTLPLVRDRDIERVVVVCTPLHRYRARWFFRHLYGAHGIDTTFEAPRVLPTPSSFMWELGAMTVRSRQLRAAEEELKGWTDSRE
;
A
#
# COMPACT_ATOMS: atom_id res chain seq x y z
N MET A 1 -16.54 11.02 15.10
CA MET A 1 -15.60 9.89 15.24
C MET A 1 -14.73 9.94 14.01
N GLU A 2 -13.42 10.22 14.15
CA GLU A 2 -12.52 10.34 12.99
C GLU A 2 -12.55 9.03 12.18
N ARG A 3 -12.75 9.12 10.86
CA ARG A 3 -12.81 7.95 9.98
C ARG A 3 -11.40 7.58 9.55
N SER A 4 -11.03 6.32 9.72
CA SER A 4 -9.70 5.80 9.45
C SER A 4 -9.69 4.59 8.52
N ALA A 5 -8.60 4.44 7.77
CA ALA A 5 -8.37 3.28 6.93
C ALA A 5 -6.98 2.68 7.17
N LEU A 6 -6.87 1.36 6.95
CA LEU A 6 -5.60 0.67 6.78
C LEU A 6 -5.33 0.47 5.30
N VAL A 7 -4.18 0.95 4.81
CA VAL A 7 -3.70 0.64 3.46
C VAL A 7 -2.48 -0.27 3.59
N VAL A 8 -2.60 -1.52 3.15
CA VAL A 8 -1.55 -2.54 3.29
C VAL A 8 -0.89 -2.78 1.94
N LEU A 9 0.42 -2.57 1.90
CA LEU A 9 1.19 -2.67 0.66
C LEU A 9 1.76 -4.06 0.46
N GLY A 10 1.52 -4.60 -0.73
CA GLY A 10 2.08 -5.84 -1.22
C GLY A 10 3.60 -5.77 -1.44
N SER A 11 4.22 -6.94 -1.38
CA SER A 11 5.62 -7.14 -1.77
C SER A 11 5.84 -8.62 -2.06
N SER A 12 5.98 -8.95 -3.34
CA SER A 12 6.25 -10.31 -3.82
C SER A 12 7.71 -10.55 -4.15
N ARG A 13 8.06 -11.84 -4.22
CA ARG A 13 9.29 -12.34 -4.83
C ARG A 13 8.95 -13.53 -5.70
N ARG A 14 9.72 -13.71 -6.77
CA ARG A 14 9.60 -14.90 -7.62
C ARG A 14 9.97 -16.13 -6.80
N HIS A 15 9.03 -17.07 -6.68
CA HIS A 15 9.25 -18.33 -5.98
C HIS A 15 10.04 -19.31 -6.87
N ARG A 16 10.68 -20.33 -6.28
CA ARG A 16 11.42 -21.36 -7.05
C ARG A 16 10.56 -22.10 -8.07
N SER A 17 9.25 -22.18 -7.82
CA SER A 17 8.26 -22.78 -8.72
C SER A 17 7.87 -21.88 -9.90
N GLY A 18 8.52 -20.73 -10.09
CA GLY A 18 8.20 -19.78 -11.17
C GLY A 18 7.12 -18.76 -10.81
N ALA A 19 6.13 -19.15 -9.98
CA ALA A 19 5.03 -18.29 -9.54
C ALA A 19 5.48 -17.14 -8.62
N TYR A 20 4.84 -15.98 -8.73
CA TYR A 20 5.02 -14.89 -7.78
C TYR A 20 4.23 -15.14 -6.48
N ARG A 21 4.92 -15.03 -5.35
CA ARG A 21 4.29 -15.15 -4.02
C ARG A 21 4.65 -13.97 -3.15
N ILE A 22 3.71 -13.51 -2.33
CA ILE A 22 3.99 -12.50 -1.31
C ILE A 22 5.14 -12.99 -0.41
N SER A 23 6.07 -12.09 -0.12
CA SER A 23 7.27 -12.39 0.65
C SER A 23 6.92 -12.74 2.10
N ALA A 24 7.85 -13.40 2.80
CA ALA A 24 7.70 -13.63 4.24
C ALA A 24 7.58 -12.32 5.04
N ALA A 25 8.18 -11.23 4.56
CA ALA A 25 8.02 -9.91 5.13
C ALA A 25 6.59 -9.37 4.92
N CYS A 26 6.04 -9.51 3.71
CA CYS A 26 4.65 -9.13 3.41
C CYS A 26 3.64 -9.93 4.27
N ARG A 27 3.86 -11.24 4.48
CA ARG A 27 3.02 -12.01 5.41
C ARG A 27 3.03 -11.46 6.85
N ARG A 28 4.19 -10.99 7.32
CA ARG A 28 4.30 -10.30 8.63
C ARG A 28 3.61 -8.95 8.64
N VAL A 29 3.62 -8.23 7.51
CA VAL A 29 2.88 -6.98 7.33
C VAL A 29 1.37 -7.24 7.45
N VAL A 30 0.82 -8.25 6.78
CA VAL A 30 -0.60 -8.63 6.89
C VAL A 30 -0.98 -9.00 8.33
N ALA A 31 -0.16 -9.82 8.99
CA ALA A 31 -0.40 -10.19 10.39
C ALA A 31 -0.32 -8.98 11.34
N HIS A 32 0.57 -8.02 11.06
CA HIS A 32 0.67 -6.79 11.82
C HIS A 32 -0.54 -5.87 11.58
N ALA A 33 -0.99 -5.75 10.32
CA ALA A 33 -2.19 -5.02 9.95
C ALA A 33 -3.44 -5.60 10.63
N ALA A 34 -3.56 -6.92 10.74
CA ALA A 34 -4.68 -7.55 11.44
C ALA A 34 -4.72 -7.14 12.92
N ARG A 35 -3.57 -7.14 13.60
CA ARG A 35 -3.47 -6.65 14.99
C ARG A 35 -3.71 -5.14 15.11
N LEU A 36 -3.41 -4.36 14.06
CA LEU A 36 -3.72 -2.93 14.03
C LEU A 36 -5.24 -2.73 13.91
N ALA A 37 -5.91 -3.52 13.06
CA ALA A 37 -7.36 -3.47 12.88
C ALA A 37 -8.11 -3.73 14.19
N GLU A 38 -7.65 -4.68 15.01
CA GLU A 38 -8.25 -4.95 16.34
C GLU A 38 -8.23 -3.75 17.29
N ARG A 39 -7.27 -2.83 17.13
CA ARG A 39 -7.12 -1.66 18.02
C ARG A 39 -7.66 -0.36 17.43
N LEU A 40 -7.62 -0.25 16.11
CA LEU A 40 -7.96 0.96 15.39
C LEU A 40 -9.39 0.93 14.83
N GLU A 41 -9.98 -0.27 14.72
CA GLU A 41 -11.32 -0.50 14.19
C GLU A 41 -11.59 0.32 12.91
N PRO A 42 -10.72 0.19 11.88
CA PRO A 42 -10.81 1.03 10.70
C PRO A 42 -12.08 0.72 9.92
N GLN A 43 -12.69 1.75 9.33
CA GLN A 43 -13.86 1.61 8.47
C GLN A 43 -13.52 0.92 7.15
N LEU A 44 -12.26 1.05 6.71
CA LEU A 44 -11.77 0.50 5.45
C LEU A 44 -10.40 -0.15 5.61
N VAL A 45 -10.23 -1.31 4.98
CA VAL A 45 -8.94 -1.97 4.75
C VAL A 45 -8.73 -2.11 3.25
N VAL A 46 -7.63 -1.58 2.74
CA VAL A 46 -7.25 -1.72 1.32
C VAL A 46 -5.98 -2.54 1.22
N PHE A 47 -6.03 -3.60 0.42
CA PHE A 47 -4.86 -4.37 0.04
C PHE A 47 -4.44 -3.99 -1.37
N SER A 48 -3.24 -3.43 -1.51
CA SER A 48 -2.74 -2.92 -2.79
C SER A 48 -1.52 -3.69 -3.25
N GLY A 49 -1.57 -4.21 -4.48
CA GLY A 49 -0.43 -4.85 -5.15
C GLY A 49 -0.85 -5.84 -6.24
N TRP A 50 -0.13 -5.80 -7.36
CA TRP A 50 -0.40 -6.56 -8.57
C TRP A 50 0.21 -7.97 -8.65
N ALA A 51 -0.10 -8.69 -9.74
CA ALA A 51 0.55 -9.94 -10.16
C ALA A 51 1.40 -9.73 -11.43
N PRO A 52 2.73 -9.87 -11.36
CA PRO A 52 3.60 -9.71 -12.53
C PRO A 52 3.41 -10.78 -13.64
N ASP A 53 2.87 -11.95 -13.30
CA ASP A 53 2.69 -13.10 -14.18
C ASP A 53 1.23 -13.37 -14.56
N GLY A 54 0.31 -12.45 -14.23
CA GLY A 54 -1.13 -12.65 -14.42
C GLY A 54 -1.74 -13.73 -13.53
N GLY A 55 -0.98 -14.26 -12.56
CA GLY A 55 -1.49 -15.13 -11.51
C GLY A 55 -2.21 -14.35 -10.41
N SER A 56 -2.31 -14.93 -9.22
CA SER A 56 -2.98 -14.27 -8.10
C SER A 56 -2.21 -13.04 -7.62
N SER A 57 -2.91 -11.91 -7.53
CA SER A 57 -2.34 -10.61 -7.16
C SER A 57 -1.77 -10.64 -5.73
N GLU A 58 -0.84 -9.73 -5.44
CA GLU A 58 -0.37 -9.57 -4.07
C GLU A 58 -1.54 -9.25 -3.13
N ALA A 59 -2.51 -8.45 -3.58
CA ALA A 59 -3.71 -8.11 -2.83
C ALA A 59 -4.58 -9.34 -2.50
N GLU A 60 -4.85 -10.22 -3.47
CA GLU A 60 -5.56 -11.48 -3.24
C GLU A 60 -4.80 -12.40 -2.27
N GLN A 61 -3.49 -12.51 -2.44
CA GLN A 61 -2.66 -13.31 -1.54
C GLN A 61 -2.66 -12.76 -0.12
N MET A 62 -2.70 -11.44 0.06
CA MET A 62 -2.88 -10.80 1.38
C MET A 62 -4.29 -11.09 1.94
N ARG A 63 -5.33 -11.05 1.10
CA ARG A 63 -6.71 -11.38 1.48
C ARG A 63 -6.88 -12.80 1.98
N ALA A 64 -6.20 -13.75 1.36
CA ALA A 64 -6.21 -15.15 1.79
C ALA A 64 -5.57 -15.36 3.19
N LEU A 65 -4.71 -14.43 3.64
CA LEU A 65 -4.08 -14.47 4.95
C LEU A 65 -4.77 -13.58 6.00
N TRP A 66 -5.74 -12.77 5.59
CA TRP A 66 -6.45 -11.85 6.47
C TRP A 66 -7.40 -12.60 7.40
N ARG A 67 -7.28 -12.34 8.71
CA ARG A 67 -8.03 -13.04 9.76
C ARG A 67 -8.91 -12.11 10.61
N HIS A 68 -9.11 -10.87 10.20
CA HIS A 68 -9.98 -9.92 10.89
C HIS A 68 -11.36 -9.91 10.21
N PRO A 69 -12.46 -10.15 10.94
CA PRO A 69 -13.79 -10.23 10.35
C PRO A 69 -14.43 -8.87 10.06
N ASP A 70 -13.98 -7.80 10.74
CA ASP A 70 -14.69 -6.51 10.72
C ASP A 70 -14.05 -5.48 9.78
N GLY A 71 -14.91 -4.62 9.22
CA GLY A 71 -14.57 -3.51 8.32
C GLY A 71 -14.79 -3.82 6.84
N GLU A 72 -14.96 -2.76 6.03
CA GLU A 72 -14.98 -2.93 4.58
C GLU A 72 -13.57 -3.29 4.10
N LEU A 73 -13.45 -4.28 3.21
CA LEU A 73 -12.17 -4.69 2.65
C LEU A 73 -12.19 -4.63 1.12
N ILE A 74 -11.25 -3.88 0.55
CA ILE A 74 -11.10 -3.70 -0.90
C ILE A 74 -9.73 -4.22 -1.37
N LEU A 75 -9.73 -4.87 -2.53
CA LEU A 75 -8.51 -5.26 -3.22
C LEU A 75 -8.23 -4.27 -4.35
N GLU A 76 -7.04 -3.70 -4.34
CA GLU A 76 -6.48 -2.91 -5.43
C GLU A 76 -5.35 -3.75 -6.06
N GLU A 77 -5.65 -4.38 -7.18
CA GLU A 77 -4.84 -5.48 -7.74
C GLU A 77 -3.94 -5.04 -8.89
N THR A 78 -3.88 -3.74 -9.17
CA THR A 78 -3.26 -3.23 -10.38
C THR A 78 -1.93 -2.53 -10.09
N ALA A 79 -1.74 -1.99 -8.88
CA ALA A 79 -0.55 -1.22 -8.57
C ALA A 79 0.72 -2.07 -8.55
N SER A 80 1.67 -1.65 -9.38
CA SER A 80 2.97 -2.27 -9.58
C SER A 80 4.12 -1.47 -8.95
N THR A 81 3.84 -0.23 -8.55
CA THR A 81 4.82 0.68 -7.95
C THR A 81 4.28 1.34 -6.69
N THR A 82 5.17 1.84 -5.82
CA THR A 82 4.75 2.57 -4.62
C THR A 82 3.96 3.85 -4.92
N ALA A 83 4.23 4.49 -6.07
CA ALA A 83 3.49 5.67 -6.51
C ALA A 83 2.06 5.28 -6.92
N GLU A 84 1.91 4.19 -7.69
CA GLU A 84 0.61 3.63 -8.05
C GLU A 84 -0.16 3.18 -6.81
N ASN A 85 0.49 2.53 -5.84
CA ASN A 85 -0.16 2.17 -4.58
C ASN A 85 -0.79 3.40 -3.92
N ALA A 86 -0.07 4.53 -3.88
CA ALA A 86 -0.61 5.76 -3.30
C ALA A 86 -1.74 6.35 -4.18
N ALA A 87 -1.53 6.47 -5.48
CA ALA A 87 -2.49 7.06 -6.40
C ALA A 87 -3.79 6.27 -6.52
N ARG A 88 -3.73 4.94 -6.58
CA ARG A 88 -4.91 4.09 -6.82
C ARG A 88 -5.71 3.82 -5.56
N THR A 89 -5.06 3.87 -4.39
CA THR A 89 -5.78 3.72 -3.12
C THR A 89 -6.39 5.03 -2.64
N LEU A 90 -5.87 6.17 -3.04
CA LEU A 90 -6.36 7.49 -2.64
C LEU A 90 -7.85 7.71 -2.99
N PRO A 91 -8.33 7.43 -4.22
CA PRO A 91 -9.74 7.50 -4.54
C PRO A 91 -10.62 6.60 -3.68
N LEU A 92 -10.16 5.37 -3.38
CA LEU A 92 -10.91 4.42 -2.55
C LEU A 92 -11.13 4.96 -1.14
N VAL A 93 -10.11 5.63 -0.60
CA VAL A 93 -10.10 6.30 0.71
C VAL A 93 -10.98 7.55 0.69
N ARG A 94 -10.86 8.39 -0.35
CA ARG A 94 -11.65 9.63 -0.50
C ARG A 94 -13.14 9.37 -0.65
N ASP A 95 -13.52 8.38 -1.45
CA ASP A 95 -14.94 7.99 -1.67
C ASP A 95 -15.63 7.53 -0.37
N ARG A 96 -14.88 7.29 0.71
CA ARG A 96 -15.38 6.84 2.02
C ARG A 96 -15.21 7.89 3.12
N ASP A 97 -14.88 9.13 2.76
CA ASP A 97 -14.66 10.25 3.67
C ASP A 97 -13.66 9.89 4.79
N ILE A 98 -12.61 9.14 4.44
CA ILE A 98 -11.56 8.78 5.39
C ILE A 98 -10.61 9.97 5.58
N GLU A 99 -10.36 10.34 6.84
CA GLU A 99 -9.53 11.49 7.22
C GLU A 99 -8.12 11.07 7.64
N ARG A 100 -7.96 9.83 8.11
CA ARG A 100 -6.67 9.27 8.55
C ARG A 100 -6.38 7.92 7.92
N VAL A 101 -5.19 7.76 7.37
CA VAL A 101 -4.73 6.48 6.82
C VAL A 101 -3.48 6.00 7.53
N VAL A 102 -3.54 4.75 7.97
CA VAL A 102 -2.38 4.01 8.47
C VAL A 102 -1.87 3.12 7.34
N VAL A 103 -0.73 3.49 6.78
CA VAL A 103 -0.08 2.73 5.71
C VAL A 103 0.81 1.66 6.34
N VAL A 104 0.50 0.39 6.10
CA VAL A 104 1.26 -0.75 6.62
C VAL A 104 2.09 -1.35 5.50
N CYS A 105 3.42 -1.32 5.64
CA CYS A 105 4.32 -1.78 4.60
C CYS A 105 5.55 -2.48 5.17
N THR A 106 6.32 -3.14 4.31
CA THR A 106 7.60 -3.73 4.75
C THR A 106 8.60 -2.63 5.13
N PRO A 107 9.49 -2.84 6.11
CA PRO A 107 10.45 -1.81 6.56
C PRO A 107 11.29 -1.19 5.43
N LEU A 108 11.66 -1.98 4.43
CA LEU A 108 12.46 -1.60 3.26
C LEU A 108 11.76 -0.69 2.25
N HIS A 109 10.50 -0.34 2.49
CA HIS A 109 9.72 0.54 1.61
C HIS A 109 9.14 1.73 2.36
N ARG A 110 9.40 1.82 3.67
CA ARG A 110 8.79 2.83 4.54
C ARG A 110 9.15 4.25 4.09
N TYR A 111 10.38 4.50 3.67
CA TYR A 111 10.79 5.84 3.26
C TYR A 111 10.10 6.29 1.96
N ARG A 112 10.10 5.42 0.94
CA ARG A 112 9.45 5.70 -0.35
C ARG A 112 7.94 5.83 -0.20
N ALA A 113 7.30 4.89 0.50
CA ALA A 113 5.87 4.93 0.79
C ALA A 113 5.52 6.23 1.53
N ARG A 114 6.29 6.57 2.58
CA ARG A 114 6.07 7.80 3.34
C ARG A 114 6.04 9.04 2.47
N TRP A 115 6.92 9.13 1.48
CA TRP A 115 6.92 10.32 0.64
C TRP A 115 5.76 10.39 -0.33
N PHE A 116 5.49 9.32 -1.09
CA PHE A 116 4.40 9.33 -2.07
C PHE A 116 3.05 9.52 -1.40
N PHE A 117 2.80 8.78 -0.31
CA PHE A 117 1.55 8.92 0.44
C PHE A 117 1.43 10.30 1.07
N ARG A 118 2.44 10.82 1.79
CA ARG A 118 2.35 12.18 2.36
C ARG A 118 2.13 13.26 1.32
N HIS A 119 2.72 13.12 0.14
CA HIS A 119 2.56 14.09 -0.93
C HIS A 119 1.14 14.04 -1.52
N LEU A 120 0.71 12.87 -1.98
CA LEU A 120 -0.58 12.71 -2.64
C LEU A 120 -1.75 12.85 -1.66
N TYR A 121 -1.73 12.14 -0.54
CA TYR A 121 -2.82 12.20 0.45
C TYR A 121 -2.87 13.55 1.16
N GLY A 122 -1.70 14.15 1.45
CA GLY A 122 -1.61 15.46 2.09
C GLY A 122 -2.20 16.57 1.21
N ALA A 123 -2.07 16.49 -0.11
CA ALA A 123 -2.71 17.41 -1.04
C ALA A 123 -4.26 17.34 -0.98
N HIS A 124 -4.82 16.25 -0.47
CA HIS A 124 -6.26 16.06 -0.27
C HIS A 124 -6.70 16.15 1.20
N GLY A 125 -5.84 16.66 2.09
CA GLY A 125 -6.17 16.85 3.51
C GLY A 125 -6.25 15.56 4.33
N ILE A 126 -5.73 14.43 3.83
CA ILE A 126 -5.78 13.15 4.53
C ILE A 126 -4.45 12.94 5.27
N ASP A 127 -4.55 12.71 6.59
CA ASP A 127 -3.39 12.44 7.44
C ASP A 127 -2.86 11.02 7.19
N THR A 128 -1.55 10.87 7.11
CA THR A 128 -0.92 9.57 6.84
C THR A 128 0.13 9.21 7.89
N THR A 129 -0.08 8.06 8.53
CA THR A 129 0.90 7.44 9.43
C THR A 129 1.41 6.13 8.83
N PHE A 130 2.57 5.67 9.30
CA PHE A 130 3.27 4.54 8.67
C PHE A 130 3.69 3.52 9.71
N GLU A 131 3.16 2.32 9.58
CA GLU A 131 3.45 1.18 10.44
C GLU A 131 4.21 0.10 9.67
N ALA A 132 5.13 -0.55 10.36
CA ALA A 132 5.90 -1.67 9.82
C ALA A 132 6.21 -2.66 10.94
N PRO A 133 6.17 -3.98 10.67
CA PRO A 133 6.59 -4.96 11.65
C PRO A 133 8.07 -4.71 12.02
N ARG A 134 8.39 -4.79 13.32
CA ARG A 134 9.77 -4.65 13.81
C ARG A 134 10.64 -5.77 13.24
N VAL A 135 11.40 -5.48 12.19
CA VAL A 135 12.41 -6.37 11.58
C VAL A 135 13.66 -5.52 11.34
N LEU A 136 14.82 -6.02 11.75
CA LEU A 136 16.11 -5.35 11.51
C LEU A 136 16.39 -5.28 9.99
N PRO A 137 16.57 -4.09 9.40
CA PRO A 137 16.86 -3.96 7.98
C PRO A 137 18.30 -4.46 7.66
N THR A 138 18.46 -5.13 6.52
CA THR A 138 19.77 -5.52 5.99
C THR A 138 20.39 -4.36 5.17
N PRO A 139 21.71 -4.10 5.28
CA PRO A 139 22.38 -2.96 4.61
C PRO A 139 22.18 -2.88 3.09
N SER A 140 22.19 -4.02 2.40
CA SER A 140 21.95 -4.13 0.96
C SER A 140 20.58 -3.60 0.52
N SER A 141 19.61 -3.64 1.42
CA SER A 141 18.25 -3.21 1.14
C SER A 141 18.07 -1.69 1.26
N PHE A 142 18.92 -1.03 2.05
CA PHE A 142 19.00 0.43 2.13
C PHE A 142 19.63 1.03 0.85
N MET A 143 20.61 0.34 0.26
CA MET A 143 21.23 0.74 -1.01
C MET A 143 20.26 0.68 -2.20
N TRP A 144 19.38 -0.32 -2.25
CA TRP A 144 18.34 -0.41 -3.28
C TRP A 144 17.30 0.73 -3.17
N GLU A 145 16.94 1.13 -1.94
CA GLU A 145 16.07 2.28 -1.70
C GLU A 145 16.68 3.60 -2.21
N LEU A 146 17.99 3.79 -2.00
CA LEU A 146 18.72 4.95 -2.54
C LEU A 146 18.69 4.99 -4.07
N GLY A 147 18.91 3.86 -4.74
CA GLY A 147 18.84 3.77 -6.19
C GLY A 147 17.46 4.11 -6.74
N ALA A 148 16.40 3.60 -6.13
CA ALA A 148 15.03 3.85 -6.58
C ALA A 148 14.54 5.30 -6.35
N MET A 149 15.20 6.08 -5.49
CA MET A 149 14.90 7.51 -5.31
C MET A 149 15.30 8.37 -6.52
N THR A 150 16.17 7.88 -7.41
CA THR A 150 16.63 8.65 -8.59
C THR A 150 15.53 8.86 -9.63
N VAL A 151 14.53 7.98 -9.68
CA VAL A 151 13.42 8.02 -10.68
C VAL A 151 12.14 8.63 -10.12
N ARG A 152 12.20 9.16 -8.90
CA ARG A 152 11.06 9.63 -8.09
C ARG A 152 10.17 10.66 -8.79
N SER A 153 10.77 11.68 -9.40
CA SER A 153 10.02 12.79 -10.01
C SER A 153 9.19 12.33 -11.21
N ARG A 154 9.68 11.33 -11.96
CA ARG A 154 8.94 10.75 -13.09
C ARG A 154 7.77 9.90 -12.60
N GLN A 155 7.97 9.11 -11.56
CA GLN A 155 6.91 8.31 -10.94
C GLN A 155 5.81 9.19 -10.33
N LEU A 156 6.18 10.35 -9.74
CA LEU A 156 5.20 11.28 -9.19
C LEU A 156 4.32 11.89 -10.30
N ARG A 157 4.92 12.41 -11.37
CA ARG A 157 4.15 13.02 -12.46
C ARG A 157 3.14 12.05 -13.10
N ALA A 158 3.56 10.81 -13.35
CA ALA A 158 2.66 9.79 -13.89
C ALA A 158 1.50 9.47 -12.93
N ALA A 159 1.75 9.43 -11.62
CA ALA A 159 0.73 9.24 -10.61
C ALA A 159 -0.25 10.43 -10.52
N GLU A 160 0.24 11.66 -10.60
CA GLU A 160 -0.60 12.88 -10.66
C GLU A 160 -1.47 12.92 -11.92
N GLU A 161 -0.91 12.52 -13.08
CA GLU A 161 -1.65 12.40 -14.34
C GLU A 161 -2.76 11.35 -14.26
N GLU A 162 -2.49 10.18 -13.66
CA GLU A 162 -3.48 9.13 -13.45
C GLU A 162 -4.61 9.61 -12.53
N LEU A 163 -4.28 10.30 -11.43
CA LEU A 163 -5.27 10.89 -10.51
C LEU A 163 -6.13 11.96 -11.19
N LYS A 164 -5.52 12.79 -12.04
CA LYS A 164 -6.25 13.81 -12.80
C LYS A 164 -7.24 13.16 -13.76
N GLY A 165 -6.81 12.14 -14.52
CA GLY A 165 -7.70 11.40 -15.42
C GLY A 165 -8.87 10.73 -14.70
N TRP A 166 -8.66 10.25 -13.47
CA TRP A 166 -9.74 9.70 -12.64
C TRP A 166 -10.74 10.77 -12.18
N THR A 167 -10.25 11.96 -11.83
CA THR A 167 -11.10 13.10 -11.43
C THR A 167 -11.92 13.59 -12.63
N ASP A 168 -11.29 13.79 -13.79
CA ASP A 168 -11.94 14.27 -15.01
C ASP A 168 -12.99 13.29 -15.57
N SER A 169 -12.88 11.99 -15.26
CA SER A 169 -13.86 10.97 -15.70
C SER A 169 -15.12 10.90 -14.84
N ARG A 170 -15.18 11.67 -13.75
CA ARG A 170 -16.27 11.66 -12.76
C ARG A 170 -17.01 13.00 -12.62
N GLU A 171 -16.57 14.05 -13.33
CA GLU A 171 -17.30 15.30 -13.55
C GLU A 171 -18.21 15.20 -14.79
#